data_AF-A0A673CFN9-F1
#
_entry.id   AF-A0A673CFN9-F1
#
_cell.length_a   1.000
_cell.length_b   1.000
_cell.length_c   1.000
_cell.angle_alpha   90.00
_cell.angle_beta   90.00
_cell.angle_gamma   90.00
#
_symmetry.space_group_name_H-M   'P 1'
#
loop_
_entity.id
_entity.type
_entity.pdbx_description
1 polymer ?
#
loop_
_entity_poly.entity_id
_entity_poly.type
_entity_poly.pdbx_seq_one_letter_code
_entity_poly.pdbx_strand_id
1 'polypeptide(L)'
;MKCTLSWSGIPRQVRPITWKLLSGYLPANAERRESVLQRKRQEYFGFIQQYYDSRNDEHHQDTYRQIHIDIPRMSPESLVLQPKVTEIFERILFIWAIRHPASGYVQGINDLVTPFFVVYVFEYIEEEVENFDVSSLQEEALRNIEADSFWCMSKLLDGIQDNYTFAQPGIQRKVKALEELVSRIDESVHRHMQHYEVEYLQFAFRWMNNLLMRELPLRCTIRLWDTYQAEPEGFSHFHLYVCAAFLVRWRKEILEERDFQGLMILLQNLPTMHWGNEEVSVLLAEAYRLKFAFADAPNHYKR
;
A
#
# COMPACT_ATOMS: atom_id res chain seq x y z
N MET A 1 -14.50 16.96 1.38
CA MET A 1 -15.05 16.75 0.02
C MET A 1 -15.08 15.25 -0.22
N LYS A 2 -16.25 14.63 -0.38
CA LYS A 2 -16.31 13.27 -0.97
C LYS A 2 -15.97 13.45 -2.44
N CYS A 3 -14.76 13.05 -2.87
CA CYS A 3 -14.38 13.14 -4.28
C CYS A 3 -15.00 11.95 -5.02
N THR A 4 -16.29 12.04 -5.32
CA THR A 4 -17.07 10.97 -5.95
C THR A 4 -16.51 10.52 -7.30
N LEU A 5 -15.82 11.43 -8.03
CA LEU A 5 -15.21 11.12 -9.33
C LEU A 5 -14.00 10.20 -9.20
N SER A 6 -13.13 10.43 -8.20
CA SER A 6 -11.90 9.64 -8.02
C SER A 6 -12.15 8.21 -7.58
N TRP A 7 -13.30 7.94 -6.94
CA TRP A 7 -13.65 6.61 -6.45
C TRP A 7 -13.69 5.56 -7.57
N SER A 8 -14.10 5.96 -8.78
CA SER A 8 -14.21 5.07 -9.95
C SER A 8 -12.89 4.88 -10.71
N GLY A 9 -11.80 5.45 -10.21
CA GLY A 9 -10.49 5.48 -10.87
C GLY A 9 -10.16 6.87 -11.41
N ILE A 10 -8.87 7.20 -11.44
CA ILE A 10 -8.37 8.51 -11.88
C ILE A 10 -7.61 8.34 -13.19
N PRO A 11 -7.83 9.18 -14.22
CA PRO A 11 -7.04 9.13 -15.46
C PRO A 11 -5.55 9.36 -15.18
N ARG A 12 -4.68 8.63 -15.91
CA ARG A 12 -3.22 8.63 -15.67
C ARG A 12 -2.62 10.03 -15.65
N GLN A 13 -3.04 10.90 -16.55
CA GLN A 13 -2.52 12.26 -16.74
C GLN A 13 -2.76 13.17 -15.54
N VAL A 14 -3.84 12.95 -14.78
CA VAL A 14 -4.23 13.79 -13.64
C VAL A 14 -4.08 13.06 -12.31
N ARG A 15 -3.72 11.78 -12.31
CA ARG A 15 -3.50 10.99 -11.10
C ARG A 15 -2.46 11.63 -10.16
N PRO A 16 -1.31 12.12 -10.63
CA PRO A 16 -0.29 12.68 -9.75
C PRO A 16 -0.79 13.85 -8.92
N ILE A 17 -1.39 14.86 -9.56
CA ILE A 17 -1.97 16.02 -8.87
C ILE A 17 -3.15 15.61 -7.98
N THR A 18 -3.97 14.65 -8.42
CA THR A 18 -5.14 14.19 -7.66
C THR A 18 -4.73 13.44 -6.39
N TRP A 19 -3.73 12.56 -6.44
CA TRP A 19 -3.19 11.86 -5.27
C TRP A 19 -2.62 12.84 -4.25
N LYS A 20 -1.84 13.83 -4.69
CA LYS A 20 -1.32 14.87 -3.80
C LYS A 20 -2.45 15.65 -3.11
N LEU A 21 -3.59 15.89 -3.78
CA LEU A 21 -4.75 16.56 -3.20
C LEU A 21 -5.54 15.67 -2.23
N LEU A 22 -5.80 14.40 -2.61
CA LEU A 22 -6.59 13.47 -1.80
C LEU A 22 -5.86 13.03 -0.53
N SER A 23 -4.53 12.88 -0.58
CA SER A 23 -3.71 12.59 0.60
C SER A 23 -3.62 13.75 1.60
N GLY A 24 -4.09 14.95 1.21
CA GLY A 24 -3.95 16.17 2.00
C GLY A 24 -2.52 16.73 1.99
N TYR A 25 -1.63 16.24 1.13
CA TYR A 25 -0.31 16.81 0.92
C TYR A 25 -0.38 18.21 0.28
N LEU A 26 -1.22 18.36 -0.74
CA LEU A 26 -1.53 19.65 -1.37
C LEU A 26 -2.83 20.26 -0.84
N PRO A 27 -2.87 21.58 -0.63
CA PRO A 27 -4.11 22.27 -0.29
C PRO A 27 -5.06 22.32 -1.50
N ALA A 28 -6.37 22.27 -1.20
CA ALA A 28 -7.41 22.45 -2.22
C ALA A 28 -7.31 23.84 -2.90
N ASN A 29 -6.93 24.89 -2.16
CA ASN A 29 -6.69 26.22 -2.72
C ASN A 29 -5.46 26.22 -3.65
N ALA A 30 -5.70 26.47 -4.94
CA ALA A 30 -4.70 26.47 -6.01
C ALA A 30 -3.58 27.50 -5.79
N GLU A 31 -3.90 28.70 -5.31
CA GLU A 31 -2.93 29.80 -5.11
C GLU A 31 -1.86 29.45 -4.08
N ARG A 32 -2.14 28.48 -3.19
CA ARG A 32 -1.22 28.04 -2.15
C ARG A 32 -0.39 26.81 -2.53
N ARG A 33 -0.66 26.16 -3.65
CA ARG A 33 -0.05 24.85 -3.97
C ARG A 33 1.45 24.95 -4.23
N GLU A 34 1.88 25.91 -5.05
CA GLU A 34 3.28 26.09 -5.41
C GLU A 34 4.16 26.38 -4.19
N SER A 35 3.77 27.37 -3.37
CA SER A 35 4.49 27.70 -2.14
C SER A 35 4.52 26.57 -1.13
N VAL A 36 3.45 25.77 -1.02
CA VAL A 36 3.42 24.58 -0.15
C VAL A 36 4.35 23.49 -0.67
N LEU A 37 4.35 23.20 -1.98
CA LEU A 37 5.27 22.21 -2.57
C LEU A 37 6.72 22.62 -2.37
N GLN A 38 7.07 23.85 -2.73
CA GLN A 38 8.44 24.34 -2.60
C GLN A 38 8.94 24.18 -1.16
N ARG A 39 8.15 24.65 -0.19
CA ARG A 39 8.48 24.52 1.23
C ARG A 39 8.60 23.07 1.68
N LYS A 40 7.66 22.20 1.29
CA LYS A 40 7.64 20.79 1.71
C LYS A 40 8.81 19.99 1.11
N ARG A 41 9.15 20.25 -0.15
CA ARG A 41 10.30 19.64 -0.82
C ARG A 41 11.60 20.10 -0.17
N GLN A 42 11.75 21.40 0.11
CA GLN A 42 12.89 21.92 0.86
C GLN A 42 13.01 21.31 2.27
N GLU A 43 11.90 21.17 2.98
CA GLU A 43 11.84 20.53 4.30
C GLU A 43 12.37 19.08 4.25
N TYR A 44 11.95 18.29 3.26
CA TYR A 44 12.44 16.92 3.07
C TYR A 44 13.95 16.87 2.81
N PHE A 45 14.49 17.74 1.94
CA PHE A 45 15.94 17.80 1.71
C PHE A 45 16.71 18.29 2.94
N GLY A 46 16.10 19.13 3.78
CA GLY A 46 16.63 19.46 5.10
C GLY A 46 16.79 18.23 5.98
N PHE A 47 15.84 17.29 5.96
CA PHE A 47 15.98 16.01 6.67
C PHE A 47 17.12 15.17 6.11
N ILE A 48 17.28 15.10 4.79
CA ILE A 48 18.40 14.38 4.17
C ILE A 48 19.74 14.94 4.67
N GLN A 49 19.92 16.26 4.61
CA GLN A 49 21.15 16.92 5.07
C GLN A 49 21.40 16.70 6.56
N GLN A 50 20.34 16.69 7.37
CA GLN A 50 20.45 16.53 8.81
C GLN A 50 20.76 15.10 9.22
N TYR A 51 20.22 14.10 8.52
CA TYR A 51 20.18 12.73 9.04
C TYR A 51 20.83 11.68 8.14
N TYR A 52 20.86 11.85 6.81
CA TYR A 52 21.23 10.75 5.93
C TYR A 52 22.71 10.34 6.06
N ASP A 53 23.59 11.27 6.43
CA ASP A 53 25.00 10.95 6.69
C ASP A 53 25.19 10.06 7.92
N SER A 54 24.26 10.09 8.88
CA SER A 54 24.27 9.22 10.07
C SER A 54 23.84 7.77 9.80
N ARG A 55 23.52 7.40 8.55
CA ARG A 55 22.99 6.07 8.21
C ARG A 55 23.90 4.89 8.55
N ASN A 56 25.20 5.15 8.64
CA ASN A 56 26.22 4.15 9.00
C ASN A 56 26.67 4.26 10.46
N ASP A 57 26.10 5.17 11.23
CA ASP A 57 26.43 5.31 12.65
C ASP A 57 25.86 4.11 13.44
N GLU A 58 26.49 3.76 14.56
CA GLU A 58 26.13 2.59 15.37
C GLU A 58 24.65 2.53 15.75
N HIS A 59 24.00 3.69 15.93
CA HIS A 59 22.58 3.76 16.27
C HIS A 59 21.63 3.48 15.08
N HIS A 60 22.06 3.72 13.84
CA HIS A 60 21.21 3.67 12.65
C HIS A 60 21.62 2.57 11.64
N GLN A 61 22.82 2.01 11.78
CA GLN A 61 23.39 1.05 10.85
C GLN A 61 22.49 -0.17 10.64
N ASP A 62 21.85 -0.70 11.69
CA ASP A 62 20.95 -1.84 11.58
C ASP A 62 19.68 -1.51 10.77
N THR A 63 19.11 -0.32 10.98
CA THR A 63 17.95 0.17 10.22
C THR A 63 18.31 0.32 8.74
N TYR A 64 19.43 0.98 8.44
CA TYR A 64 19.87 1.18 7.06
C TYR A 64 20.22 -0.15 6.38
N ARG A 65 20.91 -1.05 7.09
CA ARG A 65 21.24 -2.39 6.59
C ARG A 65 19.99 -3.18 6.23
N GLN A 66 18.96 -3.15 7.06
CA GLN A 66 17.71 -3.85 6.77
C GLN A 66 17.03 -3.30 5.51
N ILE A 67 16.94 -1.97 5.38
CA ILE A 67 16.42 -1.30 4.19
C ILE A 67 17.21 -1.71 2.93
N HIS A 68 18.55 -1.68 3.02
CA HIS A 68 19.44 -2.04 1.92
C HIS A 68 19.26 -3.49 1.45
N ILE A 69 18.98 -4.42 2.37
CA ILE A 69 18.71 -5.83 2.05
C ILE A 69 17.29 -6.01 1.45
N ASP A 70 16.32 -5.22 1.86
CA ASP A 70 14.92 -5.37 1.47
C ASP A 70 14.63 -4.81 0.07
N ILE A 71 15.23 -3.67 -0.31
CA ILE A 71 14.90 -2.99 -1.57
C ILE A 71 15.14 -3.86 -2.82
N PRO A 72 16.28 -4.57 -2.97
CA PRO A 72 16.50 -5.43 -4.13
C PRO A 72 15.50 -6.59 -4.26
N ARG A 73 14.72 -6.90 -3.20
CA ARG A 73 13.72 -7.99 -3.16
C ARG A 73 12.29 -7.49 -3.42
N MET A 74 12.14 -6.22 -3.76
CA MET A 74 10.87 -5.60 -4.10
C MET A 74 10.45 -5.89 -5.54
N SER A 75 9.20 -5.60 -5.85
CA SER A 75 8.62 -5.67 -7.19
C SER A 75 8.10 -4.28 -7.60
N PRO A 76 8.18 -3.89 -8.90
CA PRO A 76 8.78 -4.63 -10.01
C PRO A 76 10.31 -4.53 -10.05
N GLU A 77 10.98 -5.66 -10.32
CA GLU A 77 12.45 -5.79 -10.33
C GLU A 77 13.12 -4.83 -11.32
N SER A 78 12.54 -4.66 -12.53
CA SER A 78 13.05 -3.76 -13.57
C SER A 78 13.15 -2.30 -13.13
N LEU A 79 12.33 -1.90 -12.15
CA LEU A 79 12.38 -0.57 -11.56
C LEU A 79 13.36 -0.50 -10.39
N VAL A 80 13.23 -1.41 -9.42
CA VAL A 80 13.96 -1.32 -8.13
C VAL A 80 15.45 -1.64 -8.26
N LEU A 81 15.85 -2.38 -9.29
CA LEU A 81 17.27 -2.65 -9.59
C LEU A 81 17.98 -1.49 -10.29
N GLN A 82 17.26 -0.44 -10.72
CA GLN A 82 17.92 0.76 -11.23
C GLN A 82 18.65 1.46 -10.07
N PRO A 83 19.98 1.68 -10.13
CA PRO A 83 20.75 2.19 -8.98
C PRO A 83 20.21 3.51 -8.43
N LYS A 84 19.74 4.40 -9.31
CA LYS A 84 19.17 5.70 -8.90
C LYS A 84 17.86 5.52 -8.12
N VAL A 85 17.04 4.55 -8.49
CA VAL A 85 15.78 4.24 -7.79
C VAL A 85 16.06 3.59 -6.44
N THR A 86 17.01 2.65 -6.38
CA THR A 86 17.48 2.05 -5.12
C THR A 86 17.91 3.14 -4.13
N GLU A 87 18.77 4.07 -4.56
CA GLU A 87 19.26 5.18 -3.73
C GLU A 87 18.11 6.07 -3.20
N ILE A 88 17.14 6.39 -4.05
CA ILE A 88 15.97 7.18 -3.67
C ILE A 88 15.12 6.43 -2.64
N PHE A 89 14.86 5.14 -2.85
CA PHE A 89 14.03 4.34 -1.95
C PHE A 89 14.70 4.17 -0.59
N GLU A 90 16.02 3.92 -0.58
CA GLU A 90 16.81 3.87 0.64
C GLU A 90 16.65 5.15 1.45
N ARG A 91 16.76 6.31 0.79
CA ARG A 91 16.68 7.62 1.44
C ARG A 91 15.29 7.95 1.94
N ILE A 92 14.23 7.68 1.16
CA ILE A 92 12.84 7.83 1.61
C ILE A 92 12.57 6.99 2.87
N LEU A 93 12.90 5.71 2.82
CA LEU A 93 12.60 4.76 3.90
C LEU A 93 13.43 5.03 5.14
N PHE A 94 14.72 5.36 4.96
CA PHE A 94 15.61 5.68 6.07
C PHE A 94 15.14 6.93 6.80
N ILE A 95 14.87 8.01 6.07
CA ILE A 95 14.38 9.27 6.65
C ILE A 95 13.02 9.07 7.32
N TRP A 96 12.14 8.23 6.75
CA TRP A 96 10.87 7.91 7.40
C TRP A 96 11.10 7.15 8.72
N ALA A 97 11.91 6.10 8.71
CA ALA A 97 12.16 5.24 9.87
C ALA A 97 12.71 6.01 11.08
N ILE A 98 13.75 6.83 10.89
CA ILE A 98 14.36 7.61 11.98
C ILE A 98 13.42 8.67 12.56
N ARG A 99 12.48 9.17 11.75
CA ARG A 99 11.49 10.17 12.18
C ARG A 99 10.29 9.55 12.90
N HIS A 100 10.16 8.22 12.86
CA HIS A 100 9.08 7.47 13.49
C HIS A 100 9.64 6.39 14.42
N PRO A 101 10.34 6.75 15.52
CA PRO A 101 11.07 5.79 16.37
C PRO A 101 10.18 4.75 17.06
N ALA A 102 8.87 4.99 17.18
CA ALA A 102 7.92 4.00 17.69
C ALA A 102 7.70 2.81 16.73
N SER A 103 8.03 3.00 15.45
CA SER A 103 7.96 1.98 14.39
C SER A 103 9.35 1.56 13.93
N GLY A 104 10.24 2.53 13.69
CA GLY A 104 11.48 2.29 12.95
C GLY A 104 11.18 1.81 11.52
N TYR A 105 12.10 1.05 10.93
CA TYR A 105 11.82 0.36 9.68
C TYR A 105 11.18 -1.01 9.95
N VAL A 106 10.07 -1.30 9.27
CA VAL A 106 9.38 -2.59 9.31
C VAL A 106 9.23 -3.11 7.89
N GLN A 107 9.63 -4.37 7.67
CA GLN A 107 9.51 -5.00 6.36
C GLN A 107 8.05 -4.95 5.88
N GLY A 108 7.87 -4.46 4.66
CA GLY A 108 6.57 -4.21 4.02
C GLY A 108 6.29 -2.73 3.81
N ILE A 109 6.85 -1.83 4.63
CA ILE A 109 6.78 -0.38 4.38
C ILE A 109 7.49 -0.04 3.07
N ASN A 110 8.56 -0.76 2.74
CA ASN A 110 9.31 -0.60 1.50
C ASN A 110 8.41 -0.70 0.26
N ASP A 111 7.45 -1.64 0.23
CA ASP A 111 6.52 -1.75 -0.89
C ASP A 111 5.63 -0.52 -1.06
N LEU A 112 5.27 0.13 0.05
CA LEU A 112 4.30 1.23 0.02
C LEU A 112 4.84 2.50 -0.66
N VAL A 113 6.16 2.61 -0.85
CA VAL A 113 6.79 3.71 -1.60
C VAL A 113 6.48 3.58 -3.10
N THR A 114 6.50 2.36 -3.63
CA THR A 114 6.49 2.09 -5.08
C THR A 114 5.33 2.76 -5.82
N PRO A 115 4.06 2.68 -5.37
CA PRO A 115 2.94 3.24 -6.13
C PRO A 115 3.00 4.76 -6.19
N PHE A 116 3.43 5.42 -5.10
CA PHE A 116 3.61 6.87 -5.10
C PHE A 116 4.73 7.30 -6.03
N PHE A 117 5.87 6.61 -5.96
CA PHE A 117 7.01 6.90 -6.82
C PHE A 117 6.64 6.77 -8.30
N VAL A 118 6.08 5.63 -8.70
CA VAL A 118 5.67 5.38 -10.10
C VAL A 118 4.63 6.40 -10.57
N VAL A 119 3.65 6.73 -9.74
CA VAL A 119 2.66 7.74 -10.10
C VAL A 119 3.29 9.12 -10.31
N TYR A 120 4.25 9.54 -9.49
CA TYR A 120 4.90 10.84 -9.67
C TYR A 120 5.93 10.86 -10.80
N VAL A 121 6.53 9.72 -11.16
CA VAL A 121 7.32 9.62 -12.40
C VAL A 121 6.45 9.87 -13.64
N PHE A 122 5.18 9.44 -13.64
CA PHE A 122 4.26 9.71 -14.76
C PHE A 122 3.97 11.20 -15.02
N GLU A 123 4.35 12.13 -14.13
CA GLU A 123 4.31 13.57 -14.45
C GLU A 123 5.34 13.96 -15.52
N TYR A 124 6.38 13.15 -15.72
CA TYR A 124 7.54 13.48 -16.54
C TYR A 124 7.73 12.53 -17.74
N ILE A 125 6.94 11.45 -17.84
CA ILE A 125 7.07 10.45 -18.90
C ILE A 125 5.71 10.03 -19.47
N GLU A 126 5.70 9.63 -20.74
CA GLU A 126 4.50 9.09 -21.42
C GLU A 126 4.47 7.55 -21.44
N GLU A 127 5.64 6.89 -21.45
CA GLU A 127 5.76 5.43 -21.45
C GLU A 127 5.59 4.81 -20.05
N GLU A 128 5.56 3.47 -19.98
CA GLU A 128 5.49 2.76 -18.69
C GLU A 128 6.84 2.81 -17.96
N VAL A 129 6.81 2.98 -16.64
CA VAL A 129 8.02 3.17 -15.83
C VAL A 129 8.95 1.96 -15.90
N GLU A 130 8.40 0.76 -16.07
CA GLU A 130 9.17 -0.48 -16.19
C GLU A 130 10.07 -0.52 -17.43
N ASN A 131 9.79 0.30 -18.46
CA ASN A 131 10.57 0.40 -19.68
C ASN A 131 11.45 1.66 -19.74
N PHE A 132 11.36 2.51 -18.73
CA PHE A 132 11.98 3.83 -18.70
C PHE A 132 13.23 3.84 -17.80
N ASP A 133 14.32 4.43 -18.29
CA ASP A 133 15.52 4.69 -17.48
C ASP A 133 15.29 5.96 -16.63
N VAL A 134 15.01 5.77 -15.34
CA VAL A 134 14.74 6.85 -14.40
C VAL A 134 15.93 7.80 -14.26
N SER A 135 17.16 7.31 -14.49
CA SER A 135 18.37 8.14 -14.39
C SER A 135 18.46 9.21 -15.49
N SER A 136 17.67 9.08 -16.56
CA SER A 136 17.60 10.06 -17.65
C SER A 136 16.80 11.34 -17.29
N LEU A 137 16.01 11.31 -16.21
CA LEU A 137 15.27 12.49 -15.76
C LEU A 137 16.22 13.57 -15.22
N GLN A 138 15.80 14.82 -15.38
CA GLN A 138 16.51 15.95 -14.78
C GLN A 138 16.57 15.80 -13.25
N GLU A 139 17.69 16.23 -12.65
CA GLU A 139 17.91 16.10 -11.21
C GLU A 139 16.79 16.77 -10.39
N GLU A 140 16.29 17.92 -10.84
CA GLU A 140 15.16 18.60 -10.19
C GLU A 140 13.88 17.76 -10.21
N ALA A 141 13.58 17.07 -11.31
CA ALA A 141 12.44 16.17 -11.41
C ALA A 141 12.56 15.00 -10.43
N LEU A 142 13.74 14.35 -10.38
CA LEU A 142 14.02 13.27 -9.43
C LEU A 142 13.84 13.72 -7.98
N ARG A 143 14.37 14.91 -7.65
CA ARG A 143 14.24 15.51 -6.32
C ARG A 143 12.78 15.79 -5.95
N ASN A 144 11.99 16.28 -6.90
CA ASN A 144 10.57 16.54 -6.72
C ASN A 144 9.78 15.25 -6.50
N ILE A 145 10.03 14.22 -7.32
CA ILE A 145 9.40 12.89 -7.22
C ILE A 145 9.68 12.26 -5.86
N GLU A 146 10.92 12.29 -5.42
CA GLU A 146 11.35 11.70 -4.15
C GLU A 146 10.66 12.35 -2.95
N ALA A 147 10.71 13.69 -2.88
CA ALA A 147 10.09 14.43 -1.78
C ALA A 147 8.56 14.25 -1.75
N ASP A 148 7.91 14.28 -2.92
CA ASP A 148 6.46 14.08 -3.01
C ASP A 148 6.06 12.64 -2.62
N SER A 149 6.88 11.65 -2.98
CA SER A 149 6.71 10.25 -2.57
C SER A 149 6.83 10.09 -1.06
N PHE A 150 7.85 10.70 -0.45
CA PHE A 150 8.04 10.70 1.00
C PHE A 150 6.83 11.28 1.74
N TRP A 151 6.33 12.45 1.33
CA TRP A 151 5.23 13.09 2.03
C TRP A 151 3.91 12.35 1.87
N CYS A 152 3.60 11.84 0.67
CA CYS A 152 2.37 11.10 0.45
C CYS A 152 2.40 9.71 1.09
N MET A 153 3.53 9.02 1.09
CA MET A 153 3.71 7.79 1.88
C MET A 153 3.54 8.06 3.37
N SER A 154 4.15 9.14 3.89
CA SER A 154 3.99 9.53 5.29
C SER A 154 2.52 9.76 5.65
N LYS A 155 1.75 10.41 4.76
CA LYS A 155 0.31 10.63 4.96
C LYS A 155 -0.52 9.35 4.95
N LEU A 156 -0.16 8.37 4.12
CA LEU A 156 -0.76 7.04 4.17
C LEU A 156 -0.48 6.39 5.54
N LEU A 157 0.79 6.38 5.95
CA LEU A 157 1.23 5.72 7.18
C LEU A 157 0.65 6.37 8.45
N ASP A 158 0.39 7.68 8.44
CA ASP A 158 -0.35 8.38 9.51
C ASP A 158 -1.72 7.73 9.81
N GLY A 159 -2.39 7.16 8.80
CA GLY A 159 -3.69 6.50 8.95
C GLY A 159 -3.64 5.06 9.46
N ILE A 160 -2.46 4.44 9.52
CA ILE A 160 -2.25 3.03 9.88
C ILE A 160 -1.00 2.82 10.74
N GLN A 161 -0.63 3.78 11.58
CA GLN A 161 0.62 3.74 12.35
C GLN A 161 0.75 2.48 13.23
N ASP A 162 -0.35 2.04 13.83
CA ASP A 162 -0.44 0.86 14.69
C ASP A 162 -0.16 -0.47 13.96
N ASN A 163 -0.18 -0.47 12.62
CA ASN A 163 0.26 -1.62 11.82
C ASN A 163 1.78 -1.85 11.93
N TYR A 164 2.57 -0.84 12.27
CA TYR A 164 4.03 -0.88 12.19
C TYR A 164 4.73 -0.55 13.51
N THR A 165 4.00 -0.31 14.60
CA THR A 165 4.60 -0.23 15.94
C THR A 165 5.01 -1.61 16.45
N PHE A 166 5.77 -1.67 17.55
CA PHE A 166 6.20 -2.93 18.19
C PHE A 166 5.07 -3.97 18.29
N ALA A 167 5.36 -5.20 17.87
CA ALA A 167 4.45 -6.35 17.77
C ALA A 167 3.26 -6.19 16.79
N GLN A 168 3.21 -5.09 16.02
CA GLN A 168 2.23 -4.84 14.95
C GLN A 168 0.76 -5.11 15.33
N PRO A 169 0.27 -4.52 16.45
CA PRO A 169 -1.06 -4.82 16.97
C PRO A 169 -2.19 -4.44 16.01
N GLY A 170 -1.99 -3.43 15.16
CA GLY A 170 -2.95 -3.06 14.10
C GLY A 170 -3.17 -4.18 13.10
N ILE A 171 -2.10 -4.87 12.68
CA ILE A 171 -2.19 -6.01 11.76
C ILE A 171 -2.95 -7.17 12.40
N GLN A 172 -2.62 -7.52 13.64
CA GLN A 172 -3.30 -8.61 14.36
C GLN A 172 -4.81 -8.34 14.50
N ARG A 173 -5.19 -7.10 14.83
CA ARG A 173 -6.61 -6.70 14.89
C ARG A 173 -7.29 -6.80 13.52
N LYS A 174 -6.64 -6.34 12.45
CA LYS A 174 -7.19 -6.39 11.09
C LYS A 174 -7.37 -7.83 10.60
N VAL A 175 -6.42 -8.72 10.86
CA VAL A 175 -6.52 -10.14 10.52
C VAL A 175 -7.69 -10.80 11.26
N LYS A 176 -7.82 -10.54 12.57
CA LYS A 176 -8.95 -11.05 13.35
C LYS A 176 -10.29 -10.50 12.85
N ALA A 177 -10.36 -9.21 12.52
CA ALA A 177 -11.55 -8.61 11.94
C ALA A 177 -11.90 -9.23 10.57
N LEU A 178 -10.91 -9.62 9.79
CA LEU A 178 -11.11 -10.34 8.52
C LEU A 178 -11.70 -11.72 8.76
N GLU A 179 -11.16 -12.48 9.71
CA GLU A 179 -11.70 -13.77 10.10
C GLU A 179 -13.17 -13.67 10.55
N GLU A 180 -13.47 -12.73 11.44
CA GLU A 180 -14.82 -12.48 11.93
C GLU A 180 -15.77 -12.09 10.79
N LEU A 181 -15.33 -11.23 9.87
CA LEU A 181 -16.13 -10.83 8.71
C LEU A 181 -16.37 -12.01 7.76
N VAL A 182 -15.33 -12.77 7.40
CA VAL A 182 -15.43 -13.90 6.47
C VAL A 182 -16.35 -14.99 7.03
N SER A 183 -16.26 -15.29 8.33
CA SER A 183 -17.16 -16.24 9.00
C SER A 183 -18.65 -15.91 8.84
N ARG A 184 -18.98 -14.62 8.66
CA ARG A 184 -20.35 -14.11 8.52
C ARG A 184 -20.81 -14.01 7.07
N ILE A 185 -19.91 -13.73 6.14
CA ILE A 185 -20.28 -13.52 4.72
C ILE A 185 -20.18 -14.80 3.88
N ASP A 186 -19.25 -15.70 4.23
CA ASP A 186 -19.08 -17.00 3.57
C ASP A 186 -18.57 -18.02 4.59
N GLU A 187 -19.51 -18.51 5.41
CA GLU A 187 -19.24 -19.54 6.42
C GLU A 187 -18.64 -20.82 5.80
N SER A 188 -18.97 -21.13 4.54
CA SER A 188 -18.43 -22.31 3.85
C SER A 188 -16.93 -22.22 3.65
N VAL A 189 -16.44 -21.06 3.17
CA VAL A 189 -15.01 -20.79 3.02
C VAL A 189 -14.31 -20.75 4.38
N HIS A 190 -14.91 -20.11 5.38
CA HIS A 190 -14.34 -20.05 6.73
C HIS A 190 -14.16 -21.44 7.35
N ARG A 191 -15.21 -22.27 7.34
CA ARG A 191 -15.15 -23.64 7.89
C ARG A 191 -14.21 -24.54 7.11
N HIS A 192 -14.11 -24.36 5.79
CA HIS A 192 -13.19 -25.12 4.95
C HIS A 192 -11.73 -24.86 5.31
N MET A 193 -11.35 -23.58 5.47
CA MET A 193 -10.00 -23.24 5.94
C MET A 193 -9.72 -23.78 7.34
N GLN A 194 -10.69 -23.71 8.27
CA GLN A 194 -10.55 -24.33 9.59
C GLN A 194 -10.39 -25.85 9.54
N HIS A 195 -11.13 -26.53 8.65
CA HIS A 195 -11.05 -27.98 8.48
C HIS A 195 -9.66 -28.44 8.05
N TYR A 196 -8.98 -27.64 7.22
CA TYR A 196 -7.61 -27.89 6.76
C TYR A 196 -6.55 -27.15 7.58
N GLU A 197 -6.90 -26.66 8.78
CA GLU A 197 -5.97 -26.02 9.73
C GLU A 197 -5.25 -24.78 9.16
N VAL A 198 -5.88 -24.07 8.22
CA VAL A 198 -5.39 -22.80 7.68
C VAL A 198 -5.85 -21.66 8.58
N GLU A 199 -4.89 -21.01 9.23
CA GLU A 199 -5.12 -19.82 10.05
C GLU A 199 -5.03 -18.54 9.20
N TYR A 200 -5.91 -17.58 9.45
CA TYR A 200 -5.93 -16.31 8.70
C TYR A 200 -4.60 -15.57 8.77
N LEU A 201 -3.88 -15.66 9.89
CA LEU A 201 -2.58 -15.00 10.06
C LEU A 201 -1.53 -15.49 9.05
N GLN A 202 -1.61 -16.75 8.60
CA GLN A 202 -0.62 -17.36 7.71
C GLN A 202 -0.61 -16.76 6.29
N PHE A 203 -1.72 -16.16 5.84
CA PHE A 203 -1.80 -15.49 4.54
C PHE A 203 -2.16 -14.00 4.66
N ALA A 204 -3.11 -13.65 5.52
CA ALA A 204 -3.64 -12.30 5.60
C ALA A 204 -2.71 -11.32 6.31
N PHE A 205 -1.70 -11.78 7.06
CA PHE A 205 -0.67 -10.89 7.60
C PHE A 205 -0.05 -10.05 6.48
N ARG A 206 0.38 -10.71 5.39
CA ARG A 206 0.98 -10.04 4.23
C ARG A 206 -0.01 -9.14 3.50
N TRP A 207 -1.27 -9.55 3.41
CA TRP A 207 -2.33 -8.75 2.78
C TRP A 207 -2.51 -7.42 3.52
N MET A 208 -2.54 -7.44 4.85
CA MET A 208 -2.70 -6.24 5.68
C MET A 208 -1.42 -5.40 5.78
N ASN A 209 -0.26 -6.04 5.86
CA ASN A 209 1.03 -5.39 6.04
C ASN A 209 1.49 -4.66 4.77
N ASN A 210 1.19 -5.23 3.61
CA ASN A 210 1.59 -4.72 2.30
C ASN A 210 0.39 -4.19 1.48
N LEU A 211 -0.79 -4.04 2.09
CA LEU A 211 -2.01 -3.52 1.43
C LEU A 211 -2.35 -4.22 0.11
N LEU A 212 -2.30 -5.55 0.11
CA LEU A 212 -2.47 -6.46 -1.04
C LEU A 212 -1.47 -6.28 -2.20
N MET A 213 -0.44 -5.45 -2.05
CA MET A 213 0.53 -5.19 -3.12
C MET A 213 1.31 -6.42 -3.59
N ARG A 214 1.44 -7.43 -2.71
CA ARG A 214 2.10 -8.70 -3.05
C ARG A 214 1.16 -9.68 -3.75
N GLU A 215 -0.14 -9.38 -3.77
CA GLU A 215 -1.18 -10.23 -4.36
C GLU A 215 -1.74 -9.66 -5.67
N LEU A 216 -1.34 -8.45 -6.05
CA LEU A 216 -1.85 -7.71 -7.21
C LEU A 216 -0.71 -7.12 -8.03
N PRO A 217 -0.82 -7.10 -9.38
CA PRO A 217 0.11 -6.32 -10.21
C PRO A 217 0.10 -4.83 -9.81
N LEU A 218 1.23 -4.14 -9.97
CA LEU A 218 1.36 -2.73 -9.57
C LEU A 218 0.29 -1.82 -10.19
N ARG A 219 -0.05 -2.02 -11.47
CA ARG A 219 -1.15 -1.30 -12.14
C ARG A 219 -2.50 -1.44 -11.41
N CYS A 220 -2.77 -2.62 -10.85
CA CYS A 220 -3.99 -2.89 -10.08
C CYS A 220 -3.93 -2.22 -8.71
N THR A 221 -2.77 -2.24 -8.05
CA THR A 221 -2.52 -1.50 -6.80
C THR A 221 -2.75 0.00 -7.00
N ILE A 222 -2.20 0.60 -8.05
CA ILE A 222 -2.40 2.02 -8.36
C ILE A 222 -3.89 2.31 -8.56
N ARG A 223 -4.60 1.51 -9.36
CA ARG A 223 -6.05 1.66 -9.53
C ARG A 223 -6.81 1.49 -8.21
N LEU A 224 -6.43 0.54 -7.37
CA LEU A 224 -7.05 0.31 -6.05
C LEU A 224 -6.85 1.53 -5.13
N TRP A 225 -5.67 2.13 -5.16
CA TRP A 225 -5.31 3.27 -4.33
C TRP A 225 -5.94 4.59 -4.77
N ASP A 226 -6.39 4.71 -6.03
CA ASP A 226 -7.30 5.79 -6.45
C ASP A 226 -8.54 5.82 -5.54
N THR A 227 -9.13 4.64 -5.30
CA THR A 227 -10.32 4.49 -4.45
C THR A 227 -9.99 4.61 -2.97
N TYR A 228 -8.88 4.04 -2.49
CA TYR A 228 -8.49 4.19 -1.07
C TYR A 228 -8.25 5.65 -0.67
N GLN A 229 -7.71 6.48 -1.56
CA GLN A 229 -7.54 7.90 -1.29
C GLN A 229 -8.86 8.69 -1.38
N ALA A 230 -9.83 8.21 -2.17
CA ALA A 230 -11.14 8.84 -2.30
C ALA A 230 -12.13 8.44 -1.18
N GLU A 231 -11.92 7.27 -0.57
CA GLU A 231 -12.77 6.71 0.48
C GLU A 231 -12.29 7.16 1.88
N PRO A 232 -13.20 7.66 2.75
CA PRO A 232 -12.87 7.91 4.14
C PRO A 232 -12.32 6.64 4.81
N GLU A 233 -11.15 6.76 5.44
CA GLU A 233 -10.47 5.63 6.07
C GLU A 233 -10.21 4.46 5.10
N GLY A 234 -9.89 4.79 3.83
CA GLY A 234 -9.69 3.80 2.76
C GLY A 234 -8.62 2.76 3.07
N PHE A 235 -7.43 3.20 3.47
CA PHE A 235 -6.29 2.33 3.80
C PHE A 235 -6.43 1.58 5.13
N SER A 236 -7.24 2.09 6.06
CA SER A 236 -7.39 1.53 7.40
C SER A 236 -8.60 0.60 7.50
N HIS A 237 -9.80 1.13 7.28
CA HIS A 237 -11.06 0.42 7.49
C HIS A 237 -11.60 -0.19 6.20
N PHE A 238 -11.60 0.54 5.08
CA PHE A 238 -12.18 -0.01 3.84
C PHE A 238 -11.37 -1.20 3.30
N HIS A 239 -10.04 -1.18 3.50
CA HIS A 239 -9.13 -2.27 3.15
C HIS A 239 -9.59 -3.64 3.68
N LEU A 240 -10.19 -3.70 4.87
CA LEU A 240 -10.74 -4.93 5.45
C LEU A 240 -11.77 -5.58 4.52
N TYR A 241 -12.71 -4.79 3.99
CA TYR A 241 -13.75 -5.29 3.10
C TYR A 241 -13.20 -5.65 1.72
N VAL A 242 -12.13 -4.96 1.28
CA VAL A 242 -11.42 -5.34 0.06
C VAL A 242 -10.77 -6.71 0.22
N CYS A 243 -10.08 -6.97 1.34
CA CYS A 243 -9.50 -8.28 1.64
C CYS A 243 -10.58 -9.37 1.72
N ALA A 244 -11.74 -9.08 2.33
CA ALA A 244 -12.85 -10.02 2.39
C ALA A 244 -13.39 -10.34 0.99
N ALA A 245 -13.73 -9.31 0.20
CA ALA A 245 -14.20 -9.47 -1.18
C ALA A 245 -13.17 -10.20 -2.06
N PHE A 246 -11.88 -9.93 -1.84
CA PHE A 246 -10.79 -10.58 -2.56
C PHE A 246 -10.72 -12.07 -2.23
N LEU A 247 -10.88 -12.46 -0.97
CA LEU A 247 -10.93 -13.86 -0.57
C LEU A 247 -12.14 -14.60 -1.17
N VAL A 248 -13.36 -14.05 -1.02
CA VAL A 248 -14.57 -14.72 -1.57
C VAL A 248 -14.62 -14.75 -3.09
N ARG A 249 -13.87 -13.88 -3.78
CA ARG A 249 -13.71 -13.95 -5.24
C ARG A 249 -13.14 -15.29 -5.71
N TRP A 250 -12.35 -15.95 -4.87
CA TRP A 250 -11.69 -17.23 -5.13
C TRP A 250 -12.35 -18.40 -4.40
N ARG A 251 -13.60 -18.22 -3.93
CA ARG A 251 -14.31 -19.23 -3.14
C ARG A 251 -14.37 -20.59 -3.81
N LYS A 252 -14.47 -20.65 -5.14
CA LYS A 252 -14.61 -21.90 -5.87
C LYS A 252 -13.31 -22.69 -5.76
N GLU A 253 -12.19 -22.04 -6.09
CA GLU A 253 -10.85 -22.60 -6.05
C GLU A 253 -10.47 -22.99 -4.61
N ILE A 254 -10.78 -22.14 -3.63
CA ILE A 254 -10.54 -22.44 -2.20
C ILE A 254 -11.28 -23.72 -1.77
N LEU A 255 -12.57 -23.86 -2.12
CA LEU A 255 -13.36 -25.04 -1.73
C LEU A 255 -12.99 -26.31 -2.51
N GLU A 256 -12.33 -26.18 -3.66
CA GLU A 256 -11.83 -27.29 -4.46
C GLU A 256 -10.49 -27.85 -3.92
N GLU A 257 -9.65 -27.01 -3.31
CA GLU A 257 -8.40 -27.42 -2.66
C GLU A 257 -8.67 -28.19 -1.35
N ARG A 258 -8.06 -29.38 -1.22
CA ARG A 258 -8.40 -30.35 -0.15
C ARG A 258 -7.23 -30.75 0.74
N ASP A 259 -6.23 -29.88 0.83
CA ASP A 259 -5.13 -30.03 1.77
C ASP A 259 -4.57 -28.66 2.16
N PHE A 260 -3.89 -28.64 3.32
CA PHE A 260 -3.28 -27.44 3.88
C PHE A 260 -2.27 -26.79 2.92
N GLN A 261 -1.43 -27.60 2.25
CA GLN A 261 -0.35 -27.08 1.42
C GLN A 261 -0.90 -26.41 0.16
N GLY A 262 -1.86 -27.04 -0.52
CA GLY A 262 -2.55 -26.49 -1.69
C GLY A 262 -3.25 -25.17 -1.37
N LEU A 263 -4.00 -25.12 -0.27
CA LEU A 263 -4.66 -23.90 0.21
C LEU A 263 -3.67 -22.78 0.51
N MET A 264 -2.56 -23.07 1.20
CA MET A 264 -1.55 -22.07 1.53
C MET A 264 -0.86 -21.52 0.28
N ILE A 265 -0.51 -22.38 -0.68
CA ILE A 265 0.07 -21.95 -1.95
C ILE A 265 -0.93 -21.08 -2.71
N LEU A 266 -2.19 -21.48 -2.80
CA LEU A 266 -3.24 -20.71 -3.47
C LEU A 266 -3.42 -19.33 -2.84
N LEU A 267 -3.62 -19.26 -1.52
CA LEU A 267 -3.89 -18.00 -0.80
C LEU A 267 -2.71 -17.02 -0.82
N GLN A 268 -1.48 -17.54 -0.95
CA GLN A 268 -0.27 -16.73 -1.08
C GLN A 268 0.13 -16.45 -2.54
N ASN A 269 -0.57 -17.01 -3.53
CA ASN A 269 -0.26 -16.83 -4.96
C ASN A 269 -1.53 -16.82 -5.82
N LEU A 270 -2.55 -16.05 -5.38
CA LEU A 270 -3.81 -15.95 -6.11
C LEU A 270 -3.57 -15.44 -7.55
N PRO A 271 -4.23 -16.02 -8.57
CA PRO A 271 -3.85 -15.80 -9.97
C PRO A 271 -4.40 -14.46 -10.51
N THR A 272 -3.76 -13.37 -10.11
CA THR A 272 -4.15 -11.98 -10.44
C THR A 272 -3.26 -11.34 -11.51
N MET A 273 -2.28 -12.05 -12.05
CA MET A 273 -1.30 -11.48 -12.99
C MET A 273 -1.92 -10.87 -14.25
N HIS A 274 -3.09 -11.36 -14.66
CA HIS A 274 -3.83 -10.83 -15.82
C HIS A 274 -4.82 -9.72 -15.45
N TRP A 275 -5.01 -9.40 -14.17
CA TRP A 275 -5.98 -8.40 -13.75
C TRP A 275 -5.61 -6.99 -14.25
N GLY A 276 -6.63 -6.19 -14.50
CA GLY A 276 -6.55 -4.78 -14.85
C GLY A 276 -7.62 -3.96 -14.12
N ASN A 277 -8.03 -2.86 -14.73
CA ASN A 277 -8.96 -1.90 -14.11
C ASN A 277 -10.36 -2.49 -13.91
N GLU A 278 -10.80 -3.40 -14.77
CA GLU A 278 -12.14 -4.01 -14.71
C GLU A 278 -12.26 -4.92 -13.48
N GLU A 279 -11.31 -5.84 -13.27
CA GLU A 279 -11.32 -6.74 -12.11
C GLU A 279 -11.22 -5.95 -10.80
N VAL A 280 -10.37 -4.92 -10.75
CA VAL A 280 -10.26 -4.06 -9.57
C VAL A 280 -11.55 -3.29 -9.31
N SER A 281 -12.26 -2.84 -10.35
CA SER A 281 -13.53 -2.14 -10.20
C SER A 281 -14.64 -3.06 -9.67
N VAL A 282 -14.68 -4.31 -10.14
CA VAL A 282 -15.61 -5.34 -9.62
C VAL A 282 -15.29 -5.66 -8.16
N LEU A 283 -14.00 -5.86 -7.84
CA LEU A 283 -13.55 -6.10 -6.46
C LEU A 283 -13.98 -4.96 -5.51
N LEU A 284 -13.76 -3.72 -5.92
CA LEU A 284 -14.12 -2.53 -5.15
C LEU A 284 -15.63 -2.37 -4.96
N ALA A 285 -16.42 -2.65 -5.99
CA ALA A 285 -17.87 -2.61 -5.91
C ALA A 285 -18.39 -3.65 -4.90
N GLU A 286 -17.84 -4.86 -4.92
CA GLU A 286 -18.20 -5.91 -3.96
C GLU A 286 -17.75 -5.55 -2.53
N ALA A 287 -16.53 -5.04 -2.36
CA ALA A 287 -16.05 -4.55 -1.07
C ALA A 287 -16.95 -3.44 -0.50
N TYR A 288 -17.39 -2.52 -1.35
CA TYR A 288 -18.33 -1.46 -0.96
C TYR A 288 -19.68 -2.06 -0.53
N ARG A 289 -20.22 -3.03 -1.28
CA ARG A 289 -21.44 -3.75 -0.90
C ARG A 289 -21.30 -4.42 0.46
N LEU A 290 -20.18 -5.10 0.71
CA LEU A 290 -19.88 -5.72 2.01
C LEU A 290 -19.79 -4.68 3.13
N LYS A 291 -19.12 -3.54 2.90
CA LYS A 291 -19.06 -2.45 3.87
C LYS A 291 -20.45 -2.01 4.30
N PHE A 292 -21.37 -1.76 3.37
CA PHE A 292 -22.74 -1.34 3.74
C PHE A 292 -23.56 -2.44 4.40
N ALA A 293 -23.41 -3.70 3.95
CA ALA A 293 -24.14 -4.81 4.53
C ALA A 293 -23.72 -5.12 5.98
N PHE A 294 -22.47 -4.79 6.36
CA PHE A 294 -21.89 -5.19 7.65
C PHE A 294 -21.42 -4.02 8.54
N ALA A 295 -21.46 -2.76 8.07
CA ALA A 295 -21.12 -1.57 8.87
C ALA A 295 -22.11 -1.33 10.03
N ASP A 296 -23.39 -1.66 9.84
CA ASP A 296 -24.46 -1.46 10.83
C ASP A 296 -24.88 -2.77 11.53
N ALA A 297 -24.00 -3.76 11.56
CA ALA A 297 -24.30 -5.02 12.23
C ALA A 297 -23.57 -5.13 13.58
N PRO A 298 -24.02 -4.40 14.62
CA PRO A 298 -23.48 -4.58 15.97
C PRO A 298 -23.83 -5.98 16.45
N ASN A 299 -22.85 -6.73 16.95
CA ASN A 299 -22.86 -7.73 18.05
C ASN A 299 -24.14 -8.55 18.38
N HIS A 300 -25.12 -8.68 17.50
CA HIS A 300 -26.45 -9.22 17.80
C HIS A 300 -26.65 -10.67 17.35
N TYR A 301 -25.57 -11.43 17.20
CA TYR A 301 -25.67 -12.89 17.09
C TYR A 301 -24.51 -13.57 17.82
N LYS A 302 -24.36 -13.25 19.12
CA LYS A 302 -23.88 -14.24 20.08
C LYS A 302 -25.12 -14.87 20.71
N ARG A 303 -25.55 -16.00 20.16
CA ARG A 303 -26.39 -16.98 20.84
C ARG A 303 -25.67 -18.30 20.83
#